data_AF-X1AZC3-F1
#
_entry.id   AF-X1AZC3-F1
#
_cell.length_a   1.000
_cell.length_b   1.000
_cell.length_c   1.000
_cell.angle_alpha   90.00
_cell.angle_beta   90.00
_cell.angle_gamma   90.00
#
_symmetry.space_group_name_H-M   'P 1'
#
loop_
_entity.id
_entity.type
_entity.pdbx_description
1 polymer ?
#
loop_
_entity_poly.entity_id
_entity_poly.type
_entity_poly.pdbx_seq_one_letter_code
_entity_poly.pdbx_strand_id
1 'polypeptide(L)' 'MEKEMAVQYFDVDTVDGLAEASYYNIASTPSMVIVDNDDNEIKIWRGKMPRLEKIREEAAI' A
#
# COMPACT_ATOMS: atom_id res chain seq x y z
N MET A 1 -11.89 4.44 -19.43
CA MET A 1 -11.24 3.14 -19.15
C MET A 1 -11.05 3.07 -17.65
N GLU A 2 -11.60 2.07 -16.98
CA GLU A 2 -11.20 1.78 -15.60
C GLU A 2 -9.74 1.29 -15.65
N LYS A 3 -8.84 1.99 -14.96
CA LYS A 3 -7.44 1.57 -14.81
C LYS A 3 -7.46 0.43 -13.80
N GLU A 4 -7.27 -0.81 -14.25
CA GLU A 4 -7.15 -1.94 -13.34
C GLU A 4 -5.90 -1.74 -12.48
N MET A 5 -6.10 -1.73 -11.17
CA MET A 5 -5.02 -1.65 -10.19
C MET A 5 -4.86 -3.01 -9.52
N ALA A 6 -3.65 -3.55 -9.56
CA ALA A 6 -3.34 -4.74 -8.79
C ALA A 6 -3.35 -4.37 -7.30
N VAL A 7 -4.05 -5.17 -6.50
CA VAL A 7 -4.07 -5.04 -5.03
C VAL A 7 -3.49 -6.32 -4.45
N GLN A 8 -2.46 -6.16 -3.63
CA GLN A 8 -1.82 -7.25 -2.89
C GLN A 8 -2.07 -7.07 -1.40
N TYR A 9 -2.23 -8.18 -0.69
CA TYR A 9 -2.44 -8.21 0.76
C TYR A 9 -1.27 -8.92 1.42
N PHE A 10 -0.73 -8.29 2.46
CA PHE A 10 0.38 -8.81 3.24
C PHE A 10 -0.02 -8.91 4.70
N ASP A 11 0.16 -10.10 5.28
CA ASP A 11 -0.02 -10.36 6.71
C ASP A 11 1.34 -10.31 7.41
N VAL A 12 1.50 -9.41 8.36
CA VAL A 12 2.77 -9.17 9.08
C VAL A 12 3.19 -10.35 9.96
N ASP A 13 2.29 -11.30 10.22
CA ASP A 13 2.61 -12.55 10.93
C ASP A 13 3.29 -13.59 10.00
N THR A 14 3.36 -13.32 8.68
CA THR A 14 4.08 -14.14 7.70
C THR A 14 5.45 -13.56 7.39
N VAL A 15 6.39 -14.41 6.93
CA VAL A 15 7.75 -13.98 6.55
C VAL A 15 7.70 -12.90 5.46
N ASP A 16 6.92 -13.15 4.40
CA ASP A 16 6.81 -12.22 3.27
C ASP A 16 6.15 -10.91 3.70
N GLY A 17 5.06 -10.97 4.47
CA GLY A 17 4.39 -9.75 4.91
C GLY A 17 5.20 -8.93 5.92
N LEU A 18 5.99 -9.57 6.78
CA LEU A 18 6.94 -8.86 7.66
C LEU A 18 8.08 -8.22 6.87
N ALA A 19 8.57 -8.88 5.82
CA ALA A 19 9.59 -8.35 4.94
C ALA A 19 9.10 -7.09 4.21
N GLU A 20 7.89 -7.13 3.63
CA GLU A 20 7.26 -5.97 2.98
C GLU A 20 7.00 -4.83 3.97
N ALA A 21 6.44 -5.13 5.14
CA ALA A 21 6.23 -4.14 6.19
C ALA A 21 7.55 -3.47 6.61
N SER A 22 8.63 -4.24 6.71
CA SER A 22 9.95 -3.71 7.03
C SER A 22 10.51 -2.83 5.91
N TYR A 23 10.37 -3.27 4.64
CA TYR A 23 10.82 -2.52 3.46
C TYR A 23 10.16 -1.13 3.38
N TYR A 24 8.84 -1.05 3.59
CA TYR A 24 8.09 0.21 3.56
C TYR A 24 8.06 0.97 4.91
N ASN A 25 8.83 0.53 5.90
CA ASN A 25 8.88 1.13 7.24
C ASN A 25 7.48 1.24 7.89
N ILE A 26 6.71 0.16 7.86
CA ILE A 26 5.40 0.03 8.50
C ILE A 26 5.59 -0.41 9.96
N ALA A 27 5.28 0.49 10.90
CA ALA A 27 5.37 0.21 12.34
C ALA A 27 4.00 -0.09 12.98
N SER A 28 2.90 -0.02 12.22
CA SER A 28 1.54 -0.21 12.75
C SER A 28 0.60 -0.67 11.64
N THR A 29 -0.21 -1.68 11.95
CA THR A 29 -1.29 -2.18 11.10
C THR A 29 -2.66 -1.64 11.54
N PRO A 30 -3.63 -1.49 10.61
CA PRO A 30 -3.51 -1.69 9.17
C PRO A 30 -2.76 -0.55 8.50
N SER A 31 -2.13 -0.85 7.37
CA SER A 31 -1.42 0.11 6.53
C SER A 31 -1.66 -0.17 5.06
N MET A 32 -1.48 0.86 4.23
CA MET A 32 -1.58 0.72 2.79
C MET A 32 -0.50 1.56 2.11
N VAL A 33 0.09 0.98 1.06
CA VAL A 33 1.11 1.58 0.22
C VAL A 33 0.58 1.58 -1.21
N ILE A 34 0.77 2.69 -1.92
CA ILE A 34 0.57 2.80 -3.37
C ILE A 34 1.95 3.02 -3.95
N VAL A 35 2.31 2.20 -4.92
CA VAL A 35 3.57 2.27 -5.66
C VAL A 35 3.31 2.38 -7.16
N ASP A 36 4.30 2.83 -7.91
CA ASP A 36 4.30 2.74 -9.36
C ASP A 36 4.74 1.33 -9.84
N ASN A 37 4.94 1.17 -11.15
CA ASN A 37 5.35 -0.12 -11.72
C ASN A 37 6.82 -0.49 -11.43
N ASP A 38 7.60 0.45 -10.90
CA ASP A 38 9.02 0.30 -10.55
C ASP A 38 9.22 0.23 -9.01
N ASP A 39 8.14 -0.06 -8.27
CA ASP A 39 8.08 -0.12 -6.79
C ASP A 39 8.44 1.18 -6.06
N ASN A 40 8.38 2.34 -6.75
CA ASN A 40 8.58 3.63 -6.09
C ASN A 40 7.31 4.03 -5.31
N GLU A 41 7.49 4.50 -4.08
CA GLU A 41 6.38 4.99 -3.25
C GLU A 41 5.69 6.21 -3.88
N ILE A 42 4.41 6.07 -4.22
CA ILE A 42 3.53 7.19 -4.58
C ILE A 42 2.90 7.75 -3.30
N LYS A 43 2.37 6.87 -2.44
CA LYS A 43 1.69 7.26 -1.20
C LYS A 43 1.66 6.14 -0.17
N ILE A 44 1.78 6.51 1.10
CA ILE A 44 1.67 5.58 2.21
C ILE A 44 0.77 6.09 3.35
N TRP A 45 -0.06 5.20 3.88
CA TRP A 45 -0.84 5.41 5.09
C TRP A 45 -0.36 4.44 6.18
N ARG A 46 0.34 4.98 7.18
CA ARG A 46 0.87 4.21 8.32
C ARG A 46 -0.14 4.13 9.46
N GLY A 47 -0.48 2.93 9.92
CA GLY A 47 -1.39 2.68 11.04
C GLY A 47 -2.84 3.17 10.82
N LYS A 48 -3.24 3.39 9.57
CA LYS A 48 -4.59 3.83 9.20
C LYS A 48 -4.92 3.40 7.79
N MET A 49 -6.19 3.07 7.57
CA MET A 49 -6.73 2.83 6.23
C MET A 49 -7.41 4.10 5.71
N PRO A 50 -7.07 4.61 4.53
CA PRO A 50 -7.80 5.73 3.93
C PRO A 50 -9.17 5.26 3.40
N ARG A 51 -10.03 6.24 3.08
CA ARG A 51 -11.27 5.96 2.35
C ARG A 51 -11.00 5.80 0.85
N LEU A 52 -11.87 5.07 0.17
CA LEU A 52 -11.73 4.74 -1.25
C LEU A 52 -11.57 5.97 -2.15
N GLU A 53 -12.23 7.08 -1.84
CA GLU A 53 -12.11 8.31 -2.63
C GLU A 53 -10.68 8.84 -2.63
N LYS A 54 -10.00 8.75 -1.47
CA LYS A 54 -8.62 9.18 -1.32
C LYS A 54 -7.64 8.24 -2.01
N ILE A 55 -7.94 6.94 -2.05
CA ILE A 55 -7.16 5.96 -2.82
C ILE A 55 -7.20 6.31 -4.30
N ARG A 56 -8.40 6.57 -4.83
CA ARG A 56 -8.62 6.92 -6.25
C ARG A 56 -7.94 8.22 -6.65
N GLU A 57 -7.95 9.23 -5.79
CA GLU A 57 -7.27 10.50 -6.04
C GLU A 57 -5.75 10.31 -6.20
N GLU A 58 -5.12 9.56 -5.29
CA GLU A 58 -3.67 9.35 -5.30
C GLU A 58 -3.23 8.35 -6.38
N ALA A 59 -4.11 7.46 -6.82
CA ALA A 59 -3.83 6.47 -7.86
C ALA A 59 -4.09 6.94 -9.30
N ALA A 60 -4.74 8.10 -9.46
CA ALA A 60 -5.04 8.68 -10.78
C ALA A 60 -3.83 9.33 -11.47
N ILE A 61 -2.64 9.19 -10.88
CA ILE A 61 -1.35 9.69 -11.37
C ILE A 61 -0.83 8.81 -12.52
#